data_AF-A0A812WUX8-F1
#
_entry.id   AF-A0A812WUX8-F1
#
_cell.length_a   1.000
_cell.length_b   1.000
_cell.length_c   1.000
_cell.angle_alpha   90.00
_cell.angle_beta   90.00
_cell.angle_gamma   90.00
#
_symmetry.space_group_name_H-M   'P 1'
#
loop_
_entity.id
_entity.type
_entity.pdbx_description
1 polymer ?
#
loop_
_entity_poly.entity_id
_entity_poly.type
_entity_poly.pdbx_seq_one_letter_code
_entity_poly.pdbx_strand_id
1 'polypeptide(L)'
;MVAANEMLQVALLSGKTAQLPIQPETMLKEVKEAAEDELEVGIRHFVREDGTVMGEWQMVRQGESLQAVAGYNIKVRHHAQALLDKITPVNCPGFRKIMDDLLGIELHNGEELKCILRSVFKKAIEEPAHGETCARIAVGFRERYPEFRPENESQKPLSFIRALVPICQEEFESMPITFEASQLDKAKFPRAETLQAELTRRKHRMLACVSFLGHLFLERLLAMKVIGQIVHDLIGPRRGDGDPPHEHMIECVLKLLTLVGRTLDADMPTGVELMNSFEARLRTLVLLRSGGTRLYSDQVRSAMIDMLEWRSNAWWPRAHFEHLQ
;
A
#
# COMPACT_ATOMS: atom_id res chain seq x y z
N MET A 1 36.28 1.60 3.07
CA MET A 1 36.07 0.81 4.30
C MET A 1 34.92 -0.13 4.04
N VAL A 2 35.19 -1.44 3.96
CA VAL A 2 34.14 -2.46 3.87
C VAL A 2 33.46 -2.47 5.22
N ALA A 3 32.18 -2.10 5.29
CA ALA A 3 31.40 -2.21 6.52
C ALA A 3 31.47 -3.68 6.98
N ALA A 4 31.85 -3.93 8.23
CA ALA A 4 31.75 -5.27 8.79
C ALA A 4 30.27 -5.68 8.68
N ASN A 5 30.00 -6.80 8.01
CA ASN A 5 28.67 -7.42 8.08
C ASN A 5 28.49 -7.91 9.52
N GLU A 6 27.80 -7.12 10.33
CA GLU A 6 27.46 -7.46 11.70
C GLU A 6 26.20 -8.32 11.69
N MET A 7 26.13 -9.28 12.62
CA MET A 7 25.09 -10.30 12.63
C MET A 7 24.05 -9.98 13.69
N LEU A 8 22.78 -10.02 13.29
CA LEU A 8 21.63 -10.02 14.18
C LEU A 8 21.29 -11.46 14.55
N GLN A 9 21.10 -11.74 15.83
CA GLN A 9 20.62 -13.05 16.27
C GLN A 9 19.09 -13.04 16.38
N VAL A 10 18.45 -13.97 15.67
CA VAL A 10 17.01 -14.22 15.77
C VAL A 10 16.78 -15.63 16.30
N ALA A 11 15.95 -15.78 17.34
CA ALA A 11 15.66 -17.07 17.95
C ALA A 11 14.16 -17.37 18.01
N LEU A 12 13.77 -18.59 17.63
CA LEU A 12 12.43 -19.11 17.89
C LEU A 12 12.33 -19.63 19.32
N LEU A 13 11.10 -19.67 19.84
CA LEU A 13 10.77 -20.37 21.09
C LEU A 13 11.13 -21.86 21.07
N SER A 14 11.18 -22.48 19.88
CA SER A 14 11.62 -23.86 19.70
C SER A 14 13.12 -24.06 19.88
N GLY A 15 13.90 -22.98 20.00
CA GLY A 15 15.37 -23.00 20.11
C GLY A 15 16.11 -22.94 18.78
N LYS A 16 15.43 -22.94 17.62
CA LYS A 16 16.07 -22.70 16.31
C LYS A 16 16.49 -21.24 16.23
N THR A 17 17.73 -20.99 15.81
CA THR A 17 18.30 -19.64 15.70
C THR A 17 18.80 -19.37 14.28
N ALA A 18 18.69 -18.13 13.84
CA ALA A 18 19.24 -17.61 12.60
C ALA A 18 20.20 -16.46 12.89
N GLN A 19 21.27 -16.33 12.09
CA GLN A 19 22.20 -15.22 12.19
C GLN A 19 22.20 -14.43 10.88
N LEU A 20 21.62 -13.24 10.92
CA LEU A 20 21.32 -12.45 9.73
C LEU A 20 22.29 -11.28 9.61
N PRO A 21 22.97 -11.09 8.47
CA PRO A 21 23.79 -9.92 8.27
C PRO A 21 22.91 -8.68 8.20
N ILE A 22 23.20 -7.67 9.02
CA ILE A 22 22.51 -6.39 9.03
C ILE A 22 23.47 -5.23 8.73
N GLN A 23 22.96 -4.21 8.06
CA GLN A 23 23.62 -2.93 7.86
C GLN A 23 23.09 -1.90 8.88
N PRO A 24 23.86 -0.84 9.19
CA PRO A 24 23.32 0.31 9.90
C PRO A 24 22.07 0.80 9.16
N GLU A 25 20.96 0.97 9.88
CA GLU A 25 19.63 1.35 9.36
C GLU A 25 18.78 0.22 8.74
N THR A 26 19.14 -1.05 8.93
CA THR A 26 18.27 -2.15 8.47
C THR A 26 16.94 -2.13 9.23
N MET A 27 15.84 -2.11 8.47
CA MET A 27 14.48 -2.11 9.01
C MET A 27 14.04 -3.54 9.35
N LEU A 28 13.20 -3.69 10.37
CA LEU A 28 12.72 -5.00 10.80
C LEU A 28 12.03 -5.78 9.66
N LYS A 29 11.31 -5.10 8.76
CA LYS A 29 10.69 -5.71 7.57
C LYS A 29 11.71 -6.44 6.68
N GLU A 30 12.91 -5.89 6.53
CA GLU A 30 13.98 -6.48 5.71
C GLU A 30 14.58 -7.72 6.39
N VAL A 31 14.78 -7.61 7.71
CA VAL A 31 15.22 -8.74 8.53
C VAL A 31 14.19 -9.87 8.53
N LYS A 32 12.90 -9.53 8.56
CA LYS A 32 11.81 -10.49 8.63
C LYS A 32 11.85 -11.50 7.50
N GLU A 33 11.99 -11.03 6.26
CA GLU A 33 12.01 -11.91 5.10
C GLU A 33 13.21 -12.88 5.13
N ALA A 34 14.40 -12.38 5.46
CA ALA A 34 15.59 -13.21 5.59
C ALA A 34 15.50 -14.20 6.77
N ALA A 35 14.92 -13.76 7.90
CA ALA A 35 14.69 -14.61 9.07
C ALA A 35 13.70 -15.73 8.77
N GLU A 36 12.61 -15.43 8.07
CA GLU A 36 11.61 -16.41 7.67
C GLU A 36 12.25 -17.50 6.79
N ASP A 37 13.07 -17.09 5.81
CA ASP A 37 13.74 -18.03 4.90
C ASP A 37 14.75 -18.93 5.63
N GLU A 38 15.60 -18.38 6.51
CA GLU A 38 16.60 -19.17 7.26
C GLU A 38 15.96 -20.07 8.32
N LEU A 39 14.89 -19.59 8.98
CA LEU A 39 14.17 -20.35 10.00
C LEU A 39 13.14 -21.31 9.40
N GLU A 40 12.87 -21.25 8.10
CA GLU A 40 11.85 -22.03 7.38
C GLU A 40 10.45 -21.96 8.02
N VAL A 41 10.12 -20.81 8.61
CA VAL A 41 8.83 -20.58 9.27
C VAL A 41 8.37 -19.14 9.07
N GLY A 42 7.08 -18.93 8.87
CA GLY A 42 6.50 -17.59 8.82
C GLY A 42 6.52 -16.95 10.20
N ILE A 43 6.99 -15.70 10.30
CA ILE A 43 7.16 -14.99 11.55
C ILE A 43 6.00 -14.00 11.73
N ARG A 44 5.28 -14.14 12.83
CA ARG A 44 4.14 -13.25 13.16
C ARG A 44 4.63 -11.87 13.58
N HIS A 45 5.55 -11.84 14.54
CA HIS A 45 6.18 -10.62 15.06
C HIS A 45 7.51 -10.96 15.74
N PHE A 46 8.31 -9.93 15.95
CA PHE A 46 9.54 -10.01 16.75
C PHE A 46 9.31 -9.37 18.11
N VAL A 47 9.98 -9.91 19.12
CA VAL A 47 9.95 -9.43 20.50
C VAL A 47 11.39 -9.18 20.95
N ARG A 48 11.63 -8.04 21.59
CA ARG A 48 12.90 -7.73 22.25
C ARG A 48 13.05 -8.51 23.55
N GLU A 49 14.27 -8.55 24.09
CA GLU A 49 14.54 -9.14 25.41
C GLU A 49 13.72 -8.49 26.55
N ASP A 50 13.33 -7.23 26.40
CA ASP A 50 12.48 -6.51 27.36
C ASP A 50 10.98 -6.85 27.25
N GLY A 51 10.60 -7.75 26.33
CA GLY A 51 9.22 -8.15 26.07
C GLY A 51 8.45 -7.23 25.12
N THR A 52 9.08 -6.19 24.58
CA THR A 52 8.43 -5.26 23.66
C THR A 52 8.26 -5.89 22.27
N VAL A 53 7.01 -5.91 21.76
CA VAL A 53 6.72 -6.31 20.39
C VAL A 53 7.19 -5.23 19.42
N MET A 54 7.98 -5.61 18.43
CA MET A 54 8.51 -4.69 17.45
C MET A 54 7.59 -4.53 16.23
N GLY A 55 7.47 -3.30 15.75
CA GLY A 55 6.78 -2.98 14.50
C GLY A 55 7.68 -3.17 13.28
N GLU A 56 7.09 -3.50 12.12
CA GLU A 56 7.84 -3.79 10.87
C GLU A 56 8.74 -2.61 10.41
N TRP A 57 8.42 -1.38 10.81
CA TRP A 57 9.14 -0.17 10.45
C TRP A 57 10.12 0.34 11.53
N GLN A 58 10.40 -0.47 12.53
CA GLN A 58 11.42 -0.13 13.53
C GLN A 58 12.81 -0.56 13.04
N MET A 59 13.82 0.26 13.31
CA MET A 59 15.22 -0.10 13.04
C MET A 59 15.71 -1.12 14.05
N VAL A 60 16.45 -2.10 13.55
CA VAL A 60 17.09 -3.12 14.38
C VAL A 60 18.45 -2.62 14.85
N ARG A 61 18.81 -2.89 16.11
CA ARG A 61 20.07 -2.41 16.70
C ARG A 61 21.19 -3.43 16.50
N GLN A 62 22.42 -2.92 16.41
CA GLN A 62 23.62 -3.74 16.35
C GLN A 62 23.78 -4.57 17.64
N GLY A 63 24.09 -5.86 17.51
CA GLY A 63 24.27 -6.78 18.63
C GLY A 63 22.99 -7.12 19.40
N GLU A 64 21.82 -6.72 18.89
CA GLU A 64 20.53 -7.05 19.48
C GLU A 64 20.19 -8.54 19.24
N SER A 65 19.49 -9.15 20.19
CA SER A 65 18.89 -10.47 20.04
C SER A 65 17.38 -10.32 19.99
N LEU A 66 16.76 -10.87 18.96
CA LEU A 66 15.31 -10.83 18.79
C LEU A 66 14.70 -12.22 18.92
N GLN A 67 13.57 -12.28 19.61
CA GLN A 67 12.75 -13.48 19.69
C GLN A 67 11.69 -13.42 18.60
N ALA A 68 11.72 -14.38 17.67
CA ALA A 68 10.73 -14.52 16.61
C ALA A 68 9.58 -15.44 17.06
N VAL A 69 8.36 -14.95 16.91
CA VAL A 69 7.16 -15.75 17.17
C VAL A 69 6.70 -16.38 15.87
N ALA A 70 6.80 -17.71 15.78
CA ALA A 70 6.30 -18.48 14.65
C ALA A 70 4.78 -18.27 14.49
N GLY A 71 4.33 -18.08 13.26
CA GLY A 71 2.93 -17.76 12.95
C GLY A 71 2.29 -18.64 11.88
N TYR A 72 3.02 -19.01 10.83
CA TYR A 72 2.40 -19.67 9.67
C TYR A 72 3.40 -20.47 8.83
N ASN A 73 2.89 -21.27 7.89
CA ASN A 73 3.72 -22.05 6.98
C ASN A 73 4.29 -21.17 5.86
N ILE A 74 5.61 -20.96 5.86
CA ILE A 74 6.29 -20.12 4.87
C ILE A 74 6.14 -20.65 3.44
N LYS A 75 5.90 -21.95 3.24
CA LYS A 75 5.68 -22.53 1.91
C LYS A 75 4.43 -21.98 1.23
N VAL A 76 3.43 -21.58 2.00
CA VAL A 76 2.22 -20.89 1.50
C VAL A 76 2.62 -19.58 0.82
N ARG A 77 3.51 -18.80 1.45
CA ARG A 77 4.05 -17.55 0.90
C ARG A 77 4.77 -17.78 -0.41
N HIS A 78 5.74 -18.69 -0.44
CA HIS A 78 6.53 -18.95 -1.64
C HIS A 78 5.68 -19.49 -2.80
N HIS A 79 4.69 -20.36 -2.53
CA HIS A 79 3.79 -20.85 -3.56
C HIS A 79 2.93 -19.72 -4.12
N ALA A 80 2.33 -18.89 -3.24
CA ALA A 80 1.55 -17.74 -3.67
C ALA A 80 2.40 -16.76 -4.52
N GLN A 81 3.63 -16.45 -4.09
CA GLN A 81 4.56 -15.60 -4.85
C GLN A 81 4.85 -16.16 -6.25
N ALA A 82 5.16 -17.46 -6.36
CA ALA A 82 5.47 -18.09 -7.64
C ALA A 82 4.28 -18.09 -8.64
N LEU A 83 3.05 -18.08 -8.13
CA LEU A 83 1.84 -17.91 -8.94
C LEU A 83 1.57 -16.44 -9.27
N LEU A 84 1.77 -15.54 -8.30
CA LEU A 84 1.65 -14.10 -8.49
C LEU A 84 2.62 -13.59 -9.55
N ASP A 85 3.82 -14.15 -9.64
CA ASP A 85 4.79 -13.78 -10.68
C ASP A 85 4.37 -14.15 -12.10
N LYS A 86 3.37 -15.02 -12.24
CA LYS A 86 2.82 -15.44 -13.52
C LYS A 86 1.51 -14.73 -13.86
N ILE A 87 1.02 -13.82 -13.01
CA ILE A 87 -0.28 -13.18 -13.21
C ILE A 87 -0.34 -12.50 -14.57
N THR A 88 -1.51 -12.61 -15.18
CA THR A 88 -1.84 -11.95 -16.43
C THR A 88 -3.04 -11.06 -16.20
N PRO A 89 -3.24 -10.00 -17.00
CA PRO A 89 -4.41 -9.14 -16.90
C PRO A 89 -5.71 -9.96 -16.88
N VAL A 90 -6.71 -9.51 -16.13
CA VAL A 90 -8.05 -10.15 -15.99
C VAL A 90 -8.67 -10.59 -17.32
N ASN A 91 -8.45 -9.83 -18.39
CA ASN A 91 -9.01 -10.11 -19.72
C ASN A 91 -8.25 -11.21 -20.49
N CYS A 92 -7.14 -11.72 -19.96
CA CYS A 92 -6.34 -12.76 -20.58
C CYS A 92 -6.86 -14.17 -20.19
N PRO A 93 -6.89 -15.14 -21.13
CA PRO A 93 -7.38 -16.50 -20.86
C PRO A 93 -6.64 -17.22 -19.72
N GLY A 94 -5.38 -16.86 -19.47
CA GLY A 94 -4.55 -17.46 -18.42
C GLY A 94 -4.92 -17.04 -16.99
N PHE A 95 -5.65 -15.93 -16.82
CA PHE A 95 -5.99 -15.40 -15.50
C PHE A 95 -6.81 -16.39 -14.68
N ARG A 96 -7.84 -17.00 -15.27
CA ARG A 96 -8.72 -17.95 -14.56
C ARG A 96 -7.94 -19.12 -13.98
N LYS A 97 -7.01 -19.68 -14.75
CA LYS A 97 -6.16 -20.79 -14.29
C LYS A 97 -5.32 -20.37 -13.08
N ILE A 98 -4.67 -19.20 -13.16
CA ILE A 98 -3.83 -18.69 -12.06
C ILE A 98 -4.68 -18.40 -10.81
N MET A 99 -5.89 -17.87 -11.00
CA MET A 99 -6.84 -17.68 -9.92
C MET A 99 -7.20 -19.02 -9.25
N ASP A 100 -7.59 -20.01 -10.05
CA ASP A 100 -7.96 -21.34 -9.55
C ASP A 100 -6.77 -21.99 -8.81
N ASP A 101 -5.55 -21.88 -9.35
CA ASP A 101 -4.32 -22.38 -8.73
C ASP A 101 -4.02 -21.66 -7.39
N LEU A 102 -4.21 -20.32 -7.33
CA LEU A 102 -4.05 -19.53 -6.10
C LEU A 102 -5.07 -19.90 -5.03
N LEU A 103 -6.34 -20.05 -5.41
CA LEU A 103 -7.43 -20.42 -4.50
C LEU A 103 -7.35 -21.90 -4.08
N GLY A 104 -6.64 -22.72 -4.84
CA GLY A 104 -6.29 -24.10 -4.51
C GLY A 104 -5.27 -24.23 -3.38
N ILE A 105 -4.59 -23.13 -2.98
CA ILE A 105 -3.73 -23.12 -1.80
C ILE A 105 -4.62 -23.22 -0.55
N GLU A 106 -4.47 -24.31 0.20
CA GLU A 106 -5.18 -24.51 1.47
C GLU A 106 -4.61 -23.60 2.55
N LEU A 107 -5.48 -22.76 3.13
CA LEU A 107 -5.16 -21.88 4.25
C LEU A 107 -5.81 -22.42 5.52
N HIS A 108 -5.01 -22.59 6.57
CA HIS A 108 -5.45 -23.16 7.84
C HIS A 108 -5.75 -22.09 8.90
N ASN A 109 -5.18 -20.89 8.75
CA ASN A 109 -5.34 -19.82 9.73
C ASN A 109 -5.31 -18.42 9.08
N GLY A 110 -5.67 -17.42 9.89
CA GLY A 110 -5.73 -16.03 9.47
C GLY A 110 -4.38 -15.39 9.14
N GLU A 111 -3.27 -15.91 9.68
CA GLU A 111 -1.94 -15.37 9.38
C GLU A 111 -1.46 -15.80 7.98
N GLU A 112 -1.81 -17.01 7.54
CA GLU A 112 -1.59 -17.47 6.16
C GLU A 112 -2.37 -16.61 5.16
N LEU A 113 -3.63 -16.27 5.46
CA LEU A 113 -4.39 -15.33 4.63
C LEU A 113 -3.71 -13.96 4.56
N LYS A 114 -3.31 -13.39 5.71
CA LYS A 114 -2.61 -12.09 5.73
C LYS A 114 -1.32 -12.13 4.91
N CYS A 115 -0.59 -13.24 4.95
CA CYS A 115 0.64 -13.42 4.18
C CYS A 115 0.39 -13.37 2.67
N ILE A 116 -0.65 -14.06 2.19
CA ILE A 116 -1.05 -13.99 0.78
C ILE A 116 -1.49 -12.58 0.41
N LEU A 117 -2.33 -11.94 1.24
CA LEU A 117 -2.80 -10.58 0.98
C LEU A 117 -1.65 -9.56 0.90
N ARG A 118 -0.64 -9.66 1.77
CA ARG A 118 0.58 -8.84 1.68
C ARG A 118 1.35 -9.10 0.38
N SER A 119 1.41 -10.35 -0.06
CA SER A 119 2.06 -10.70 -1.34
C SER A 119 1.32 -10.12 -2.54
N VAL A 120 -0.01 -10.18 -2.54
CA VAL A 120 -0.87 -9.54 -3.56
C VAL A 120 -0.66 -8.01 -3.56
N PHE A 121 -0.58 -7.40 -2.38
CA PHE A 121 -0.36 -5.96 -2.25
C PHE A 121 1.01 -5.54 -2.78
N LYS A 122 2.07 -6.26 -2.41
CA LYS A 122 3.43 -6.06 -2.92
C LYS A 122 3.45 -6.11 -4.45
N LYS A 123 2.82 -7.15 -5.02
CA LYS A 123 2.72 -7.31 -6.48
C LYS A 123 1.99 -6.15 -7.15
N ALA A 124 0.89 -5.67 -6.56
CA ALA A 124 0.14 -4.54 -7.10
C ALA A 124 0.91 -3.21 -7.06
N ILE A 125 1.79 -3.02 -6.07
CA ILE A 125 2.67 -1.84 -6.00
C ILE A 125 3.82 -1.94 -7.01
N GLU A 126 4.46 -3.11 -7.10
CA GLU A 126 5.59 -3.36 -8.00
C GLU A 126 5.17 -3.35 -9.47
N GLU A 127 3.98 -3.85 -9.77
CA GLU A 127 3.41 -3.93 -11.11
C GLU A 127 2.01 -3.31 -11.16
N PRO A 128 1.91 -1.96 -11.23
CA PRO A 128 0.62 -1.25 -11.15
C PRO A 128 -0.37 -1.62 -12.26
N ALA A 129 0.13 -2.12 -13.41
CA ALA A 129 -0.70 -2.63 -14.51
C ALA A 129 -1.58 -3.82 -14.09
N HIS A 130 -1.18 -4.55 -13.05
CA HIS A 130 -1.93 -5.67 -12.50
C HIS A 130 -2.83 -5.29 -11.32
N GLY A 131 -2.98 -3.99 -10.99
CA GLY A 131 -3.76 -3.54 -9.83
C GLY A 131 -5.20 -4.05 -9.81
N GLU A 132 -5.92 -3.98 -10.93
CA GLU A 132 -7.28 -4.56 -11.07
C GLU A 132 -7.27 -6.08 -10.87
N THR A 133 -6.28 -6.75 -11.45
CA THR A 133 -6.13 -8.21 -11.38
C THR A 133 -5.88 -8.67 -9.95
N CYS A 134 -5.00 -7.97 -9.22
CA CYS A 134 -4.74 -8.20 -7.81
C CYS A 134 -5.99 -7.97 -6.94
N ALA A 135 -6.83 -6.97 -7.27
CA ALA A 135 -8.08 -6.73 -6.56
C ALA A 135 -9.08 -7.88 -6.78
N ARG A 136 -9.19 -8.39 -8.01
CA ARG A 136 -9.99 -9.59 -8.32
C ARG A 136 -9.49 -10.83 -7.58
N ILE A 137 -8.17 -11.00 -7.46
CA ILE A 137 -7.58 -12.09 -6.65
C ILE A 137 -8.04 -11.96 -5.19
N ALA A 138 -7.99 -10.76 -4.62
CA ALA A 138 -8.47 -10.53 -3.26
C ALA A 138 -9.97 -10.86 -3.09
N VAL A 139 -10.81 -10.60 -4.11
CA VAL A 139 -12.22 -11.04 -4.10
C VAL A 139 -12.33 -12.56 -4.05
N GLY A 140 -11.56 -13.28 -4.89
CA GLY A 140 -11.55 -14.75 -4.86
C GLY A 140 -11.20 -15.30 -3.48
N PHE A 141 -10.20 -14.74 -2.81
CA PHE A 141 -9.85 -15.15 -1.45
C PHE A 141 -10.93 -14.81 -0.42
N ARG A 142 -11.64 -13.69 -0.58
CA ARG A 142 -12.79 -13.34 0.28
C ARG A 142 -13.92 -14.36 0.15
N GLU A 143 -14.22 -14.83 -1.06
CA GLU A 143 -15.27 -15.82 -1.31
C GLU A 143 -14.90 -17.20 -0.77
N ARG A 144 -13.63 -17.59 -0.93
CA ARG A 144 -13.12 -18.89 -0.46
C ARG A 144 -12.92 -18.93 1.06
N TYR A 145 -12.41 -17.85 1.64
CA TYR A 145 -12.05 -17.74 3.05
C TYR A 145 -12.70 -16.50 3.69
N PRO A 146 -14.04 -16.47 3.82
CA PRO A 146 -14.76 -15.31 4.34
C PRO A 146 -14.45 -15.04 5.81
N GLU A 147 -14.22 -16.09 6.60
CA GLU A 147 -13.86 -16.02 8.01
C GLU A 147 -12.99 -17.20 8.45
N PHE A 148 -12.07 -16.92 9.37
CA PHE A 148 -11.32 -17.93 10.12
C PHE A 148 -11.83 -17.99 11.55
N ARG A 149 -11.96 -19.22 12.06
CA ARG A 149 -12.30 -19.46 13.47
C ARG A 149 -11.19 -18.92 14.37
N PRO A 150 -11.53 -18.34 15.54
CA PRO A 150 -10.54 -17.85 16.48
C PRO A 150 -9.75 -19.02 17.09
N GLU A 151 -8.48 -18.78 17.41
CA GLU A 151 -7.63 -19.76 18.13
C GLU A 151 -8.11 -19.99 19.57
N ASN A 152 -8.72 -18.95 20.18
CA ASN A 152 -9.26 -18.98 21.54
C ASN A 152 -10.75 -18.60 21.51
N GLU A 153 -11.60 -19.32 22.25
CA GLU A 153 -13.06 -19.07 22.29
C GLU A 153 -13.45 -17.65 22.75
N SER A 154 -12.55 -16.94 23.44
CA SER A 154 -12.72 -15.56 23.87
C SER A 154 -12.48 -14.52 22.76
N GLN A 155 -11.89 -14.92 21.63
CA GLN A 155 -11.59 -14.01 20.52
C GLN A 155 -12.69 -14.02 19.44
N LYS A 156 -12.93 -12.87 18.83
CA LYS A 156 -13.87 -12.77 17.70
C LYS A 156 -13.26 -13.42 16.45
N PRO A 157 -14.06 -14.13 15.62
CA PRO A 157 -13.62 -14.65 14.32
C PRO A 157 -12.93 -13.59 13.46
N LEU A 158 -11.90 -14.01 12.74
CA LEU A 158 -11.18 -13.15 11.80
C LEU A 158 -11.87 -13.23 10.43
N SER A 159 -12.75 -12.27 10.15
CA SER A 159 -13.29 -12.09 8.80
C SER A 159 -12.20 -11.60 7.83
N PHE A 160 -12.34 -11.89 6.54
CA PHE A 160 -11.46 -11.40 5.48
C PHE A 160 -11.22 -9.88 5.54
N ILE A 161 -12.28 -9.08 5.71
CA ILE A 161 -12.17 -7.60 5.76
C ILE A 161 -11.34 -7.14 6.98
N ARG A 162 -11.50 -7.80 8.13
CA ARG A 162 -10.69 -7.53 9.34
C ARG A 162 -9.22 -7.92 9.17
N ALA A 163 -8.90 -8.81 8.23
CA ALA A 163 -7.52 -9.12 7.86
C ALA A 163 -6.96 -8.10 6.84
N LEU A 164 -7.76 -7.72 5.84
CA LEU A 164 -7.34 -6.84 4.75
C LEU A 164 -7.12 -5.38 5.17
N VAL A 165 -8.04 -4.80 5.97
CA VAL A 165 -8.01 -3.36 6.29
C VAL A 165 -6.73 -2.96 7.03
N PRO A 166 -6.25 -3.68 8.05
CA PRO A 166 -4.98 -3.35 8.70
C PRO A 166 -3.79 -3.37 7.73
N ILE A 167 -3.75 -4.34 6.80
CA ILE A 167 -2.69 -4.41 5.78
C ILE A 167 -2.74 -3.17 4.87
N CYS A 168 -3.93 -2.76 4.43
CA CYS A 168 -4.09 -1.57 3.60
C CYS A 168 -3.60 -0.30 4.33
N GLN A 169 -3.93 -0.19 5.61
CA GLN A 169 -3.50 0.93 6.45
C GLN A 169 -1.98 0.94 6.64
N GLU A 170 -1.39 -0.19 7.03
CA GLU A 170 0.06 -0.33 7.22
C GLU A 170 0.83 -0.03 5.94
N GLU A 171 0.39 -0.55 4.80
CA GLU A 171 1.06 -0.30 3.52
C GLU A 171 0.91 1.17 3.10
N PHE A 172 -0.25 1.81 3.31
CA PHE A 172 -0.43 3.23 3.03
C PHE A 172 0.43 4.14 3.93
N GLU A 173 0.40 3.93 5.24
CA GLU A 173 1.15 4.72 6.23
C GLU A 173 2.66 4.55 6.07
N SER A 174 3.11 3.43 5.51
CA SER A 174 4.51 3.19 5.18
C SER A 174 5.01 3.90 3.92
N MET A 175 4.10 4.42 3.09
CA MET A 175 4.51 5.07 1.85
C MET A 175 5.21 6.40 2.15
N PRO A 176 6.26 6.73 1.37
CA PRO A 176 6.95 8.00 1.52
C PRO A 176 5.97 9.15 1.24
N ILE A 177 5.77 10.02 2.22
CA ILE A 177 4.96 11.25 2.07
C ILE A 177 5.79 12.44 1.57
N THR A 178 7.12 12.36 1.70
CA THR A 178 8.06 13.35 1.17
C THR A 178 8.73 12.79 -0.09
N PHE A 179 8.78 13.63 -1.12
CA PHE A 179 9.36 13.27 -2.42
C PHE A 179 10.48 14.24 -2.82
N GLU A 180 11.01 14.93 -1.80
CA GLU A 180 12.18 15.77 -1.85
C GLU A 180 13.35 15.04 -1.20
N ALA A 181 14.56 15.28 -1.70
CA ALA A 181 15.77 14.69 -1.15
C ALA A 181 16.10 15.28 0.22
N SER A 182 16.06 14.45 1.25
CA SER A 182 16.63 14.80 2.56
C SER A 182 18.17 14.86 2.50
N GLN A 183 18.80 15.41 3.55
CA GLN A 183 20.26 15.36 3.67
C GLN A 183 20.78 13.91 3.74
N LEU A 184 20.03 13.01 4.39
CA LEU A 184 20.31 11.58 4.43
C LEU A 184 20.24 10.94 3.04
N ASP A 185 19.23 11.31 2.24
CA ASP A 185 19.11 10.80 0.86
C ASP A 185 20.31 11.17 0.00
N LYS A 186 20.82 12.41 0.15
CA LYS A 186 22.01 12.87 -0.57
C LYS A 186 23.27 12.13 -0.13
N ALA A 187 23.35 11.71 1.14
CA ALA A 187 24.45 10.89 1.64
C ALA A 187 24.37 9.44 1.14
N LYS A 188 23.17 8.85 1.12
CA LYS A 188 22.92 7.46 0.67
C LYS A 188 23.01 7.31 -0.85
N PHE A 189 22.59 8.32 -1.60
CA PHE A 189 22.61 8.37 -3.05
C PHE A 189 23.45 9.57 -3.53
N PRO A 190 24.79 9.49 -3.45
CA PRO A 190 25.67 10.63 -3.73
C PRO A 190 25.67 11.08 -5.20
N ARG A 191 25.20 10.21 -6.12
CA ARG A 191 25.04 10.57 -7.55
C ARG A 191 23.64 11.14 -7.78
N ALA A 192 23.57 12.23 -8.54
CA ALA A 192 22.30 12.89 -8.90
C ALA A 192 21.33 11.93 -9.60
N GLU A 193 21.82 11.09 -10.51
CA GLU A 193 21.01 10.10 -11.23
C GLU A 193 20.37 9.07 -10.28
N THR A 194 21.16 8.53 -9.33
CA THR A 194 20.66 7.54 -8.36
C THR A 194 19.68 8.14 -7.37
N LEU A 195 19.91 9.40 -6.96
CA LEU A 195 19.00 10.13 -6.09
C LEU A 195 17.68 10.40 -6.80
N GLN A 196 17.74 10.86 -8.05
CA GLN A 196 16.54 11.12 -8.86
C GLN A 196 15.75 9.85 -9.14
N ALA A 197 16.44 8.73 -9.41
CA ALA A 197 15.81 7.42 -9.58
C ALA A 197 15.07 6.98 -8.29
N GLU A 198 15.66 7.16 -7.12
CA GLU A 198 15.01 6.84 -5.84
C GLU A 198 13.81 7.74 -5.57
N LEU A 199 13.92 9.06 -5.76
CA LEU A 199 12.76 9.96 -5.61
C LEU A 199 11.63 9.60 -6.59
N THR A 200 11.97 9.23 -7.82
CA THR A 200 11.01 8.77 -8.82
C THR A 200 10.37 7.46 -8.38
N ARG A 201 11.14 6.52 -7.82
CA ARG A 201 10.63 5.26 -7.28
C ARG A 201 9.66 5.49 -6.13
N ARG A 202 9.96 6.41 -5.21
CA ARG A 202 9.05 6.81 -4.11
C ARG A 202 7.71 7.29 -4.64
N LYS A 203 7.73 8.20 -5.64
CA LYS A 203 6.53 8.72 -6.31
C LYS A 203 5.69 7.60 -6.92
N HIS A 204 6.33 6.71 -7.69
CA HIS A 204 5.63 5.58 -8.31
C HIS A 204 5.01 4.64 -7.28
N ARG A 205 5.71 4.33 -6.19
CA ARG A 205 5.19 3.45 -5.13
C ARG A 205 3.97 4.05 -4.43
N MET A 206 4.00 5.33 -4.06
CA MET A 206 2.83 6.00 -3.48
C MET A 206 1.64 5.96 -4.44
N LEU A 207 1.86 6.33 -5.71
CA LEU A 207 0.81 6.36 -6.72
C LEU A 207 0.20 4.97 -6.95
N ALA A 208 1.04 3.93 -7.01
CA ALA A 208 0.63 2.54 -7.17
C ALA A 208 -0.17 2.06 -5.96
N CYS A 209 0.29 2.36 -4.74
CA CYS A 209 -0.42 2.04 -3.50
C CYS A 209 -1.82 2.67 -3.48
N VAL A 210 -1.91 3.99 -3.71
CA VAL A 210 -3.18 4.72 -3.76
C VAL A 210 -4.10 4.18 -4.85
N SER A 211 -3.55 3.90 -6.04
CA SER A 211 -4.33 3.31 -7.14
C SER A 211 -4.85 1.93 -6.78
N PHE A 212 -4.04 1.08 -6.13
CA PHE A 212 -4.46 -0.26 -5.73
C PHE A 212 -5.57 -0.22 -4.67
N LEU A 213 -5.48 0.68 -3.68
CA LEU A 213 -6.56 0.93 -2.72
C LEU A 213 -7.86 1.35 -3.44
N GLY A 214 -7.74 2.14 -4.51
CA GLY A 214 -8.87 2.47 -5.39
C GLY A 214 -9.50 1.23 -6.06
N HIS A 215 -8.69 0.31 -6.59
CA HIS A 215 -9.20 -0.94 -7.17
C HIS A 215 -9.90 -1.82 -6.11
N LEU A 216 -9.35 -1.92 -4.89
CA LEU A 216 -9.99 -2.64 -3.79
C LEU A 216 -11.35 -2.01 -3.41
N PHE A 217 -11.47 -0.68 -3.47
CA PHE A 217 -12.75 -0.01 -3.28
C PHE A 217 -13.76 -0.35 -4.38
N LEU A 218 -13.34 -0.35 -5.66
CA LEU A 218 -14.21 -0.72 -6.78
C LEU A 218 -14.75 -2.16 -6.66
N GLU A 219 -13.94 -3.07 -6.12
CA GLU A 219 -14.34 -4.46 -5.81
C GLU A 219 -15.12 -4.61 -4.49
N ARG A 220 -15.53 -3.50 -3.86
CA ARG A 220 -16.28 -3.46 -2.58
C ARG A 220 -15.57 -4.17 -1.44
N LEU A 221 -14.23 -4.16 -1.45
CA LEU A 221 -13.38 -4.68 -0.37
C LEU A 221 -13.00 -3.58 0.64
N LEU A 222 -13.11 -2.31 0.24
CA LEU A 222 -12.92 -1.15 1.12
C LEU A 222 -14.18 -0.28 1.16
N ALA A 223 -14.43 0.34 2.31
CA ALA A 223 -15.53 1.29 2.46
C ALA A 223 -15.16 2.68 1.92
N MET A 224 -16.15 3.45 1.47
CA MET A 224 -15.94 4.83 1.00
C MET A 224 -15.19 5.73 2.01
N LYS A 225 -15.36 5.47 3.31
CA LYS A 225 -14.67 6.21 4.38
C LYS A 225 -13.14 6.06 4.29
N VAL A 226 -12.64 4.92 3.82
CA VAL A 226 -11.21 4.69 3.60
C VAL A 226 -10.68 5.60 2.49
N ILE A 227 -11.43 5.73 1.38
CA ILE A 227 -11.09 6.67 0.31
C ILE A 227 -11.13 8.11 0.81
N GLY A 228 -12.15 8.47 1.59
CA GLY A 228 -12.23 9.77 2.27
C GLY A 228 -11.00 10.07 3.12
N GLN A 229 -10.54 9.11 3.90
CA GLN A 229 -9.36 9.24 4.74
C GLN A 229 -8.08 9.43 3.91
N ILE A 230 -7.87 8.64 2.86
CA ILE A 230 -6.70 8.78 1.97
C ILE A 230 -6.64 10.18 1.35
N VAL A 231 -7.77 10.69 0.83
CA VAL A 231 -7.84 12.03 0.25
C VAL A 231 -7.57 13.11 1.31
N HIS A 232 -8.13 12.94 2.51
CA HIS A 232 -7.87 13.84 3.62
C HIS A 232 -6.39 13.85 4.03
N ASP A 233 -5.73 12.70 4.10
CA ASP A 233 -4.34 12.60 4.54
C ASP A 233 -3.37 13.19 3.49
N LEU A 234 -3.70 13.09 2.21
CA LEU A 234 -2.89 13.62 1.11
C LEU A 234 -3.10 15.12 0.89
N ILE A 235 -4.34 15.59 0.82
CA ILE A 235 -4.63 16.99 0.46
C ILE A 235 -5.53 17.72 1.45
N GLY A 236 -6.03 17.07 2.49
CA GLY A 236 -6.94 17.68 3.47
C GLY A 236 -6.30 18.86 4.22
N PRO A 237 -7.12 19.69 4.88
CA PRO A 237 -6.62 20.75 5.75
C PRO A 237 -5.83 20.14 6.91
N ARG A 238 -4.55 20.51 7.04
CA ARG A 238 -3.74 20.12 8.20
C ARG A 238 -4.07 21.04 9.38
N ARG A 239 -4.04 20.53 10.61
CA ARG A 239 -4.31 21.34 11.81
C ARG A 239 -3.16 22.34 12.02
N GLY A 240 -3.47 23.64 12.12
CA GLY A 240 -2.51 24.73 12.35
C GLY A 240 -2.02 25.42 11.06
N ASP A 241 -0.94 26.20 11.14
CA ASP A 241 -0.26 26.86 10.01
C ASP A 241 0.57 25.86 9.17
N GLY A 242 0.04 24.66 8.95
CA GLY A 242 0.75 23.61 8.23
C GLY A 242 0.94 23.99 6.76
N ASP A 243 2.10 23.63 6.22
CA ASP A 243 2.41 23.85 4.80
C ASP A 243 1.31 23.25 3.90
N PRO A 244 0.97 23.94 2.80
CA PRO A 244 0.04 23.42 1.81
C PRO A 244 0.53 22.08 1.25
N PRO A 245 -0.39 21.20 0.79
CA PRO A 245 0.01 19.91 0.25
C PRO A 245 0.88 20.10 -0.98
N HIS A 246 1.91 19.27 -1.10
CA HIS A 246 2.81 19.29 -2.25
C HIS A 246 2.10 18.79 -3.52
N GLU A 247 2.60 19.21 -4.68
CA GLU A 247 2.01 18.90 -5.99
C GLU A 247 1.81 17.41 -6.25
N HIS A 248 2.78 16.56 -5.91
CA HIS A 248 2.67 15.11 -6.10
C HIS A 248 1.54 14.47 -5.29
N MET A 249 1.16 15.04 -4.13
CA MET A 249 0.04 14.53 -3.33
C MET A 249 -1.27 14.82 -4.03
N ILE A 250 -1.37 16.01 -4.64
CA ILE A 250 -2.51 16.42 -5.47
C ILE A 250 -2.61 15.48 -6.67
N GLU A 251 -1.51 15.22 -7.39
CA GLU A 251 -1.49 14.28 -8.51
C GLU A 251 -1.96 12.88 -8.12
N CYS A 252 -1.51 12.36 -6.97
CA CYS A 252 -1.97 11.07 -6.44
C CYS A 252 -3.49 11.06 -6.19
N VAL A 253 -4.03 12.12 -5.59
CA VAL A 253 -5.48 12.25 -5.37
C VAL A 253 -6.23 12.36 -6.68
N LEU A 254 -5.75 13.17 -7.63
CA LEU A 254 -6.39 13.29 -8.94
C LEU A 254 -6.44 11.94 -9.65
N LYS A 255 -5.34 11.17 -9.62
CA LYS A 255 -5.32 9.82 -10.19
C LYS A 255 -6.31 8.89 -9.47
N LEU A 256 -6.38 8.92 -8.15
CA LEU A 256 -7.36 8.14 -7.38
C LEU A 256 -8.79 8.49 -7.81
N LEU A 257 -9.13 9.78 -7.82
CA LEU A 257 -10.46 10.26 -8.17
C LEU A 257 -10.80 9.92 -9.63
N THR A 258 -9.81 9.83 -10.52
CA THR A 258 -10.09 9.36 -11.89
C THR A 258 -10.53 7.91 -11.95
N LEU A 259 -10.11 7.09 -11.00
CA LEU A 259 -10.45 5.68 -10.92
C LEU A 259 -11.78 5.46 -10.19
N VAL A 260 -11.99 6.13 -9.06
CA VAL A 260 -13.12 5.83 -8.15
C VAL A 260 -14.23 6.87 -8.14
N GLY A 261 -14.00 8.04 -8.75
CA GLY A 261 -14.87 9.21 -8.64
C GLY A 261 -16.30 8.95 -9.13
N ARG A 262 -16.45 8.31 -10.30
CA ARG A 262 -17.76 7.94 -10.84
C ARG A 262 -18.54 7.02 -9.89
N THR A 263 -17.87 6.02 -9.33
CA THR A 263 -18.50 5.07 -8.39
C THR A 263 -18.92 5.75 -7.10
N LEU A 264 -18.08 6.64 -6.56
CA LEU A 264 -18.42 7.45 -5.38
C LEU A 264 -19.64 8.35 -5.61
N ASP A 265 -19.74 8.95 -6.80
CA ASP A 265 -20.80 9.91 -7.15
C ASP A 265 -22.11 9.24 -7.58
N ALA A 266 -22.10 7.93 -7.86
CA ALA A 266 -23.26 7.18 -8.35
C ALA A 266 -23.98 6.36 -7.26
N ASP A 267 -23.24 5.81 -6.29
CA ASP A 267 -23.78 4.74 -5.45
C ASP A 267 -24.68 5.24 -4.30
N MET A 268 -24.28 6.30 -3.58
CA MET A 268 -24.92 6.71 -2.31
C MET A 268 -24.89 8.23 -2.09
N PRO A 269 -25.90 8.83 -1.42
CA PRO A 269 -25.90 10.26 -1.08
C PRO A 269 -24.65 10.70 -0.31
N THR A 270 -24.17 9.87 0.62
CA THR A 270 -22.95 10.11 1.38
C THR A 270 -21.69 10.15 0.49
N GLY A 271 -21.70 9.42 -0.63
CA GLY A 271 -20.62 9.45 -1.62
C GLY A 271 -20.60 10.77 -2.40
N VAL A 272 -21.78 11.27 -2.80
CA VAL A 272 -21.94 12.59 -3.43
C VAL A 272 -21.48 13.71 -2.49
N GLU A 273 -21.86 13.66 -1.21
CA GLU A 273 -21.38 14.61 -0.19
C GLU A 273 -19.87 14.59 -0.03
N LEU A 274 -19.26 13.39 -0.02
CA LEU A 274 -17.82 13.23 0.04
C LEU A 274 -17.13 13.83 -1.19
N MET A 275 -17.66 13.57 -2.38
CA MET A 275 -17.16 14.16 -3.63
C MET A 275 -17.31 15.69 -3.65
N ASN A 276 -18.39 16.24 -3.09
CA ASN A 276 -18.55 17.69 -2.93
C ASN A 276 -17.47 18.31 -2.03
N SER A 277 -17.09 17.61 -0.96
CA SER A 277 -15.97 18.01 -0.11
C SER A 277 -14.65 18.02 -0.87
N PHE A 278 -14.39 16.99 -1.69
CA PHE A 278 -13.20 16.93 -2.54
C PHE A 278 -13.17 18.06 -3.57
N GLU A 279 -14.30 18.33 -4.23
CA GLU A 279 -14.47 19.42 -5.19
C GLU A 279 -14.17 20.78 -4.57
N ALA A 280 -14.74 21.06 -3.40
CA ALA A 280 -14.48 22.29 -2.65
C ALA A 280 -13.01 22.44 -2.29
N ARG A 281 -12.36 21.34 -1.89
CA ARG A 281 -10.93 21.35 -1.58
C ARG A 281 -10.07 21.61 -2.81
N LEU A 282 -10.32 20.93 -3.94
CA LEU A 282 -9.59 21.16 -5.19
C LEU A 282 -9.72 22.61 -5.67
N ARG A 283 -10.93 23.19 -5.62
CA ARG A 283 -11.14 24.61 -5.93
C ARG A 283 -10.33 25.54 -5.03
N THR A 284 -10.27 25.25 -3.73
CA THR A 284 -9.47 26.01 -2.77
C THR A 284 -7.97 25.97 -3.15
N LEU A 285 -7.46 24.78 -3.51
CA LEU A 285 -6.07 24.61 -3.91
C LEU A 285 -5.73 25.33 -5.22
N VAL A 286 -6.61 25.28 -6.23
CA VAL A 286 -6.44 25.99 -7.51
C VAL A 286 -6.25 27.50 -7.34
N LEU A 287 -6.90 28.08 -6.33
CA LEU A 287 -6.89 29.51 -6.03
C LEU A 287 -5.77 29.93 -5.07
N LEU A 288 -5.05 28.98 -4.47
CA LEU A 288 -4.05 29.24 -3.44
C LEU A 288 -2.85 30.00 -4.01
N ARG A 289 -2.36 30.97 -3.25
CA ARG A 289 -1.27 31.88 -3.64
C ARG A 289 -0.23 31.99 -2.54
N SER A 290 1.02 32.20 -2.93
CA SER A 290 2.15 32.52 -2.04
C SER A 290 2.90 33.72 -2.61
N GLY A 291 3.13 34.77 -1.82
CA GLY A 291 3.83 35.98 -2.29
C GLY A 291 3.19 36.68 -3.50
N GLY A 292 1.85 36.56 -3.67
CA GLY A 292 1.11 37.14 -4.79
C GLY A 292 1.09 36.29 -6.07
N THR A 293 1.97 35.29 -6.18
CA THR A 293 1.97 34.32 -7.28
C THR A 293 1.13 33.09 -6.95
N ARG A 294 0.74 32.34 -7.98
CA ARG A 294 0.06 31.05 -7.82
C ARG A 294 1.00 30.09 -7.10
N LEU A 295 0.49 29.37 -6.10
CA LEU A 295 1.31 28.41 -5.36
C LEU A 295 1.71 27.21 -6.21
N TYR A 296 0.76 26.67 -6.98
CA TYR A 296 0.93 25.47 -7.79
C TYR A 296 1.21 25.80 -9.25
N SER A 297 1.96 24.92 -9.90
CA SER A 297 2.27 24.93 -11.32
C SER A 297 1.00 24.90 -12.19
N ASP A 298 1.11 25.47 -13.39
CA ASP A 298 -0.04 25.51 -14.31
C ASP A 298 -0.46 24.08 -14.75
N GLN A 299 0.46 23.12 -14.78
CA GLN A 299 0.16 21.72 -15.07
C GLN A 299 -0.77 21.11 -14.00
N VAL A 300 -0.41 21.21 -12.72
CA VAL A 300 -1.21 20.65 -11.62
C VAL A 300 -2.54 21.36 -11.49
N ARG A 301 -2.54 22.70 -11.69
CA ARG A 301 -3.78 23.49 -11.70
C ARG A 301 -4.71 23.08 -12.85
N SER A 302 -4.19 22.87 -14.04
CA SER A 302 -4.99 22.40 -15.19
C SER A 302 -5.54 21.01 -14.91
N ALA A 303 -4.73 20.09 -14.37
CA ALA A 303 -5.20 18.76 -14.00
C ALA A 303 -6.32 18.78 -12.94
N MET A 304 -6.26 19.70 -11.97
CA MET A 304 -7.35 19.92 -11.01
C MET A 304 -8.62 20.45 -11.71
N ILE A 305 -8.48 21.42 -12.61
CA ILE A 305 -9.61 21.98 -13.38
C ILE A 305 -10.26 20.90 -14.24
N ASP A 306 -9.48 20.14 -15.01
CA ASP A 306 -9.96 19.03 -15.81
C ASP A 306 -10.76 18.01 -14.99
N MET A 307 -10.32 17.72 -13.76
CA MET A 307 -11.00 16.80 -12.87
C MET A 307 -12.37 17.33 -12.42
N LEU A 308 -12.44 18.64 -12.12
CA LEU A 308 -13.68 19.32 -11.76
C LEU A 308 -14.67 19.35 -12.94
N GLU A 309 -14.18 19.66 -14.14
CA GLU A 309 -14.97 19.65 -15.37
C GLU A 309 -15.45 18.24 -15.72
N TRP A 310 -14.61 17.23 -15.53
CA TRP A 310 -14.99 15.86 -15.80
C TRP A 310 -16.15 15.40 -14.90
N ARG A 311 -16.13 15.80 -13.62
CA ARG A 311 -17.26 15.58 -12.70
C ARG A 311 -18.50 16.36 -13.11
N SER A 312 -18.38 17.65 -13.47
CA SER A 312 -19.55 18.45 -13.88
C SER A 312 -20.22 17.92 -15.15
N ASN A 313 -19.46 17.25 -16.00
CA ASN A 313 -19.94 16.55 -17.18
C ASN A 313 -20.39 15.10 -16.89
N ALA A 314 -20.81 14.82 -15.66
CA ALA A 314 -21.33 13.52 -15.22
C ALA A 314 -20.41 12.33 -15.54
N TRP A 315 -19.09 12.53 -15.46
CA TRP A 315 -18.08 11.49 -15.68
C TRP A 315 -18.05 10.90 -17.10
N TRP A 316 -18.55 11.61 -18.11
CA TRP A 316 -18.50 11.11 -19.48
C TRP A 316 -17.06 10.86 -19.97
N PRO A 317 -16.79 9.77 -20.72
CA PRO A 317 -15.45 9.48 -21.23
C PRO A 317 -14.89 10.65 -22.05
N ARG A 318 -13.65 11.08 -21.78
CA ARG A 318 -13.02 12.22 -22.46
C ARG A 318 -13.01 12.10 -23.99
N ALA A 319 -13.02 10.87 -24.54
CA ALA A 319 -13.08 10.59 -25.98
C ALA A 319 -14.40 11.01 -26.65
N HIS A 320 -15.48 11.29 -25.89
CA HIS A 320 -16.76 11.69 -26.48
C HIS A 320 -16.86 13.18 -26.82
N PHE A 321 -15.94 14.02 -26.35
CA PHE A 321 -15.96 15.47 -26.61
C PHE A 321 -15.48 15.86 -28.02
N GLU A 322 -14.75 14.98 -28.72
CA GLU A 322 -14.28 15.26 -30.10
C GLU A 322 -15.37 15.09 -31.17
N HIS A 323 -16.55 14.55 -30.81
CA HIS A 323 -17.66 14.34 -31.76
C HIS A 323 -18.83 15.33 -31.60
N LEU A 324 -18.69 16.34 -30.73
CA LEU A 324 -19.74 17.33 -30.44
C LEU A 324 -19.26 18.80 -30.56
N GLN A 325 -18.17 19.07 -31.28
CA GLN A 325 -17.81 20.41 -31.76
C GLN A 325 -17.82 20.45 -33.28
#